data_AF-J7LH85-F1
#
_entry.id   AF-J7LH85-F1
#
_cell.length_a   1.000
_cell.length_b   1.000
_cell.length_c   1.000
_cell.angle_alpha   90.00
_cell.angle_beta   90.00
_cell.angle_gamma   90.00
#
_symmetry.space_group_name_H-M   'P 1'
#
loop_
_entity.id
_entity.type
_entity.pdbx_description
1 polymer ?
#
loop_
_entity_poly.entity_id
_entity_poly.type
_entity_poly.pdbx_seq_one_letter_code
_entity_poly.pdbx_strand_id
1 'polypeptide(L)'
;MDREEWALTNAARTFDYLDYGKDSWSQDRHVAVRMAEASPGLAGQMLLHRKAREGVVDAVCHSFPQVVDLGCGLPTMRRAPHERGRVLWGSRARTVYVDHDLAALAAARAWWEHPARVRGGNCTCSIWTCAIRRASPQR
;
A
#
# COMPACT_ATOMS: atom_id res chain seq x y z
N MET A 1 -0.80 27.21 -8.50
CA MET A 1 0.12 26.17 -8.03
C MET A 1 1.25 26.15 -9.03
N ASP A 2 2.45 26.50 -8.59
CA ASP A 2 3.61 26.43 -9.47
C ASP A 2 4.03 24.96 -9.65
N ARG A 3 4.89 24.70 -10.63
CA ARG A 3 5.32 23.34 -10.99
C ARG A 3 6.28 22.74 -9.94
N GLU A 4 6.91 23.56 -9.11
CA GLU A 4 7.88 23.17 -8.08
C GLU A 4 7.17 22.72 -6.79
N GLU A 5 6.06 23.36 -6.43
CA GLU A 5 5.18 23.01 -5.32
C GLU A 5 4.61 21.60 -5.49
N TRP A 6 4.27 21.21 -6.74
CA TRP A 6 3.84 19.85 -7.07
C TRP A 6 4.96 18.82 -6.95
N ALA A 7 6.21 19.21 -7.23
CA ALA A 7 7.37 18.31 -7.16
C ALA A 7 7.74 17.90 -5.72
N LEU A 8 7.29 18.67 -4.72
CA LEU A 8 7.50 18.37 -3.29
C LEU A 8 6.33 17.58 -2.66
N THR A 9 5.20 17.51 -3.35
CA THR A 9 4.01 16.78 -2.89
C THR A 9 4.04 15.33 -3.34
N ASN A 10 3.40 14.48 -2.56
CA ASN A 10 3.43 13.04 -2.77
C ASN A 10 2.01 12.47 -2.76
N ALA A 11 1.67 11.72 -3.80
CA ALA A 11 0.33 11.22 -3.99
C ALA A 11 -0.08 10.25 -2.86
N ALA A 12 0.81 9.34 -2.46
CA ALA A 12 0.51 8.39 -1.38
C ALA A 12 0.28 9.10 -0.03
N ARG A 13 1.10 10.11 0.30
CA ARG A 13 0.94 10.91 1.53
C ARG A 13 -0.27 11.84 1.50
N THR A 14 -0.58 12.41 0.34
CA THR A 14 -1.78 13.25 0.15
C THR A 14 -3.03 12.39 0.34
N PHE A 15 -3.05 11.19 -0.27
CA PHE A 15 -4.13 10.23 -0.12
C PHE A 15 -4.28 9.75 1.33
N ASP A 16 -3.17 9.47 2.02
CA ASP A 16 -3.18 9.11 3.43
C ASP A 16 -3.89 10.17 4.29
N TYR A 17 -3.59 11.46 4.07
CA TYR A 17 -4.30 12.53 4.78
C TYR A 17 -5.81 12.57 4.46
N LEU A 18 -6.18 12.35 3.20
CA LEU A 18 -7.58 12.31 2.76
C LEU A 18 -8.36 11.12 3.35
N ASP A 19 -7.68 10.00 3.66
CA ASP A 19 -8.24 8.82 4.36
C ASP A 19 -8.04 8.89 5.89
N TYR A 20 -7.77 10.08 6.43
CA TYR A 20 -7.57 10.34 7.86
C TYR A 20 -6.37 9.63 8.49
N GLY A 21 -5.35 9.35 7.68
CA GLY A 21 -4.03 8.89 8.11
C GLY A 21 -3.17 10.03 8.67
N LYS A 22 -2.03 9.65 9.25
CA LYS A 22 -1.12 10.56 9.98
C LYS A 22 0.18 10.83 9.23
N ASP A 23 0.47 10.05 8.19
CA ASP A 23 1.78 9.97 7.55
C ASP A 23 1.84 10.89 6.34
N SER A 24 1.55 12.17 6.59
CA SER A 24 1.54 13.26 5.61
C SER A 24 2.32 14.48 6.12
N TRP A 25 3.06 15.13 5.23
CA TRP A 25 3.77 16.38 5.52
C TRP A 25 2.89 17.59 5.23
N SER A 26 3.30 18.78 5.67
CA SER A 26 2.50 20.01 5.55
C SER A 26 2.09 20.32 4.11
N GLN A 27 2.96 20.07 3.14
CA GLN A 27 2.69 20.27 1.72
C GLN A 27 1.59 19.33 1.20
N ASP A 28 1.64 18.05 1.58
CA ASP A 28 0.63 17.05 1.18
C ASP A 28 -0.75 17.43 1.73
N ARG A 29 -0.79 17.91 2.99
CA ARG A 29 -2.02 18.38 3.64
C ARG A 29 -2.60 19.61 2.96
N HIS A 30 -1.75 20.57 2.59
CA HIS A 30 -2.19 21.77 1.88
C HIS A 30 -2.84 21.40 0.54
N VAL A 31 -2.24 20.49 -0.23
CA VAL A 31 -2.83 19.98 -1.48
C VAL A 31 -4.15 19.26 -1.20
N ALA A 32 -4.21 18.39 -0.20
CA ALA A 32 -5.44 17.69 0.13
C ALA A 32 -6.59 18.63 0.53
N VAL A 33 -6.30 19.69 1.29
CA VAL A 33 -7.29 20.73 1.63
C VAL A 33 -7.79 21.43 0.37
N ARG A 34 -6.89 21.82 -0.53
CA ARG A 34 -7.24 22.43 -1.82
C ARG A 34 -8.10 21.51 -2.69
N MET A 35 -7.82 20.20 -2.68
CA MET A 35 -8.65 19.20 -3.37
C MET A 35 -10.05 19.12 -2.74
N ALA A 36 -10.16 19.15 -1.42
CA ALA A 36 -11.43 19.10 -0.71
C ALA A 36 -12.27 20.38 -0.93
N GLU A 37 -11.62 21.55 -0.98
CA GLU A 37 -12.27 22.83 -1.32
C GLU A 37 -12.79 22.83 -2.77
N ALA A 38 -12.03 22.26 -3.71
CA ALA A 38 -12.41 22.17 -5.11
C ALA A 38 -13.50 21.11 -5.38
N SER A 39 -13.61 20.09 -4.52
CA SER A 39 -14.58 19.00 -4.65
C SER A 39 -15.28 18.71 -3.32
N PRO A 40 -16.45 19.32 -3.08
CA PRO A 40 -17.23 19.12 -1.85
C PRO A 40 -17.62 17.65 -1.57
N GLY A 41 -17.64 16.80 -2.61
CA GLY A 41 -17.94 15.38 -2.50
C GLY A 41 -16.76 14.49 -2.08
N LEU A 42 -15.54 15.05 -2.02
CA LEU A 42 -14.31 14.27 -1.84
C LEU A 42 -14.30 13.43 -0.56
N ALA A 43 -14.77 13.99 0.56
CA ALA A 43 -14.84 13.25 1.83
C ALA A 43 -15.73 12.01 1.73
N GLY A 44 -16.88 12.11 1.04
CA GLY A 44 -17.76 10.98 0.79
C GLY A 44 -17.14 9.94 -0.13
N GLN A 45 -16.40 10.39 -1.16
CA GLN A 45 -15.67 9.52 -2.08
C GLN A 45 -14.56 8.73 -1.37
N MET A 46 -13.81 9.36 -0.46
CA MET A 46 -12.78 8.69 0.33
C MET A 46 -13.37 7.64 1.28
N LEU A 47 -14.49 7.96 1.94
CA LEU A 47 -15.20 6.98 2.78
C LEU A 47 -15.70 5.77 1.96
N LEU A 48 -16.24 6.03 0.77
CA LEU A 48 -16.69 4.97 -0.14
C LEU A 48 -15.50 4.14 -0.64
N HIS A 49 -14.41 4.79 -1.06
CA HIS A 49 -13.18 4.13 -1.49
C HIS A 49 -12.68 3.17 -0.42
N ARG A 50 -12.61 3.64 0.84
CA ARG A 50 -12.18 2.81 1.97
C ARG A 50 -13.02 1.56 2.13
N LYS A 51 -14.35 1.71 2.19
CA LYS A 51 -15.28 0.57 2.31
C LYS A 51 -15.16 -0.39 1.13
N ALA A 52 -15.06 0.15 -0.08
CA ALA A 52 -14.89 -0.65 -1.30
C ALA A 52 -13.56 -1.43 -1.27
N ARG A 53 -12.46 -0.79 -0.89
CA ARG A 53 -11.14 -1.44 -0.76
C ARG A 53 -11.19 -2.59 0.25
N GLU A 54 -11.81 -2.38 1.41
CA GLU A 54 -11.97 -3.45 2.41
C GLU A 54 -12.75 -4.65 1.84
N GLY A 55 -13.85 -4.41 1.14
CA GLY A 55 -14.64 -5.48 0.51
C GLY A 55 -13.91 -6.19 -0.63
N VAL A 56 -13.18 -5.46 -1.46
CA VAL A 56 -12.38 -6.05 -2.56
C VAL A 56 -11.24 -6.90 -2.02
N VAL A 57 -10.50 -6.41 -1.03
CA VAL A 57 -9.43 -7.20 -0.38
C VAL A 57 -10.01 -8.48 0.21
N ASP A 58 -11.18 -8.39 0.84
CA ASP A 58 -11.83 -9.57 1.40
C ASP A 58 -12.19 -10.60 0.34
N ALA A 59 -12.89 -10.19 -0.72
CA ALA A 59 -13.32 -11.08 -1.80
C ALA A 59 -12.13 -11.70 -2.55
N VAL A 60 -11.12 -10.90 -2.87
CA VAL A 60 -9.90 -11.36 -3.56
C VAL A 60 -9.14 -12.35 -2.70
N CYS A 61 -8.93 -12.06 -1.41
CA CYS A 61 -8.21 -12.97 -0.53
C CYS A 61 -9.00 -14.25 -0.23
N HIS A 62 -10.34 -14.28 -0.28
CA HIS A 62 -11.08 -15.55 -0.20
C HIS A 62 -10.97 -16.40 -1.47
N SER A 63 -10.68 -15.78 -2.60
CA SER A 63 -10.62 -16.46 -3.89
C SER A 63 -9.21 -16.92 -4.25
N PHE A 64 -8.20 -16.16 -3.83
CA PHE A 64 -6.81 -16.37 -4.26
C PHE A 64 -5.83 -16.33 -3.09
N PRO A 65 -4.93 -17.34 -2.97
CA PRO A 65 -3.84 -17.33 -1.99
C PRO A 65 -2.69 -16.41 -2.40
N GLN A 66 -2.69 -15.88 -3.63
CA GLN A 66 -1.66 -14.99 -4.16
C GLN A 66 -2.28 -13.71 -4.69
N VAL A 67 -1.80 -12.57 -4.20
CA VAL A 67 -2.36 -11.25 -4.53
C VAL A 67 -1.24 -10.30 -4.92
N VAL A 68 -1.50 -9.46 -5.92
CA VAL A 68 -0.68 -8.30 -6.26
C VAL A 68 -1.51 -7.04 -6.05
N ASP A 69 -1.06 -6.15 -5.17
CA ASP A 69 -1.66 -4.85 -4.87
C ASP A 69 -0.85 -3.76 -5.57
N LEU A 70 -1.45 -3.14 -6.59
CA LEU A 70 -0.84 -2.12 -7.44
C LEU A 70 -1.28 -0.72 -7.00
N GLY A 71 -0.33 0.18 -6.76
CA GLY A 71 -0.62 1.47 -6.16
C GLY A 71 -1.03 1.32 -4.69
N CYS A 72 -0.28 0.51 -3.95
CA CYS A 72 -0.67 0.11 -2.60
C CYS A 72 -0.71 1.29 -1.61
N GLY A 73 0.02 2.37 -1.91
CA GLY A 73 0.16 3.54 -1.07
C GLY A 73 0.96 3.26 0.21
N LEU A 74 0.79 4.14 1.19
CA LEU A 74 1.42 3.95 2.50
C LEU A 74 0.84 2.72 3.23
N PRO A 75 1.65 2.00 4.03
CA PRO A 75 1.16 0.89 4.82
C PRO A 75 0.08 1.35 5.79
N THR A 76 -1.14 0.82 5.61
CA THR A 76 -2.21 0.96 6.60
C THR A 76 -2.40 -0.38 7.30
N MET A 77 -2.45 -0.40 8.64
CA MET A 77 -2.67 -1.64 9.40
C MET A 77 -4.11 -2.15 9.31
N ARG A 78 -5.01 -1.41 8.66
CA ARG A 78 -6.41 -1.83 8.52
C ARG A 78 -6.55 -2.71 7.27
N ARG A 79 -6.61 -4.03 7.51
CA ARG A 79 -6.97 -5.07 6.53
C ARG A 79 -6.03 -5.13 5.32
N ALA A 80 -4.73 -5.20 5.59
CA ALA A 80 -3.76 -5.41 4.51
C ALA A 80 -3.96 -6.80 3.85
N PRO A 81 -3.87 -6.93 2.52
CA PRO A 81 -4.07 -8.21 1.83
C PRO A 81 -3.19 -9.34 2.36
N HIS A 82 -1.96 -9.05 2.81
CA HIS A 82 -1.06 -10.06 3.36
C HIS A 82 -1.53 -10.61 4.72
N GLU A 83 -2.17 -9.79 5.55
CA GLU A 83 -2.76 -10.24 6.83
C GLU A 83 -4.00 -11.08 6.57
N ARG A 84 -4.91 -10.59 5.70
CA ARG A 84 -6.13 -11.31 5.35
C ARG A 84 -5.82 -12.65 4.69
N GLY A 85 -4.90 -12.65 3.73
CA GLY A 85 -4.40 -13.87 3.10
C GLY A 85 -3.79 -14.84 4.10
N ARG A 86 -2.99 -14.37 5.08
CA ARG A 86 -2.39 -15.22 6.12
C ARG A 86 -3.45 -15.90 6.98
N VAL A 87 -4.52 -15.20 7.34
CA VAL A 87 -5.64 -15.78 8.10
C VAL A 87 -6.35 -16.88 7.30
N LEU A 88 -6.55 -16.67 6.00
CA LEU A 88 -7.32 -17.60 5.15
C LEU A 88 -6.50 -18.79 4.64
N TRP A 89 -5.21 -18.59 4.35
CA TRP A 89 -4.38 -19.57 3.63
C TRP A 89 -3.07 -19.96 4.33
N GLY A 90 -2.79 -19.37 5.50
CA GLY A 90 -1.57 -19.65 6.27
C GLY A 90 -0.30 -19.40 5.44
N SER A 91 0.56 -20.42 5.35
CA SER A 91 1.84 -20.36 4.63
C SER A 91 1.71 -20.28 3.10
N ARG A 92 0.52 -20.56 2.54
CA ARG A 92 0.27 -20.43 1.10
C ARG A 92 0.02 -18.98 0.68
N ALA A 93 -0.30 -18.11 1.63
CA ALA A 93 -0.57 -16.70 1.39
C ALA A 93 0.69 -15.98 0.86
N ARG A 94 0.56 -15.33 -0.30
CA ARG A 94 1.60 -14.46 -0.85
C ARG A 94 0.99 -13.16 -1.32
N THR A 95 1.62 -12.04 -0.97
CA THR A 95 1.16 -10.72 -1.37
C THR A 95 2.34 -9.91 -1.86
N VAL A 96 2.16 -9.27 -3.01
CA VAL A 96 3.12 -8.33 -3.59
C VAL A 96 2.50 -6.94 -3.61
N TYR A 97 3.13 -6.00 -2.95
CA TYR A 97 2.84 -4.57 -2.98
C TYR A 97 3.71 -3.85 -4.03
N VAL A 98 3.10 -3.14 -4.97
CA VAL A 98 3.81 -2.38 -5.99
C VAL A 98 3.41 -0.93 -5.86
N ASP A 99 4.40 -0.06 -5.69
CA ASP A 99 4.20 1.38 -5.80
C ASP A 99 5.44 2.01 -6.46
N HIS A 100 5.22 3.10 -7.17
CA HIS A 100 6.29 3.96 -7.69
C HIS A 100 6.79 4.94 -6.61
N ASP A 101 6.00 5.13 -5.57
CA ASP A 101 6.26 6.12 -4.53
C ASP A 101 7.33 5.64 -3.54
N LEU A 102 8.44 6.36 -3.46
CA LEU A 102 9.51 6.06 -2.51
C LEU A 102 9.09 6.22 -1.05
N ALA A 103 8.07 7.04 -0.75
CA ALA A 103 7.51 7.15 0.59
C ALA A 103 6.81 5.86 1.02
N ALA A 104 6.09 5.20 0.10
CA ALA A 104 5.50 3.88 0.34
C ALA A 104 6.58 2.82 0.61
N LEU A 105 7.66 2.83 -0.17
CA LEU A 105 8.79 1.92 0.04
C LEU A 105 9.47 2.15 1.41
N ALA A 106 9.72 3.42 1.76
CA ALA A 106 10.35 3.79 3.02
C ALA A 106 9.47 3.41 4.22
N ALA A 107 8.17 3.73 4.16
CA ALA A 107 7.21 3.37 5.19
C ALA A 107 7.07 1.85 5.33
N ALA A 108 6.96 1.10 4.23
CA ALA A 108 6.87 -0.36 4.28
C ALA A 108 8.10 -1.00 4.94
N ARG A 109 9.31 -0.48 4.69
CA ARG A 109 10.54 -0.95 5.35
C ARG A 109 10.54 -0.67 6.86
N ALA A 110 9.99 0.46 7.27
CA ALA A 110 9.94 0.86 8.67
C ALA A 110 8.82 0.14 9.46
N TRP A 111 7.68 -0.13 8.82
CA TRP A 111 6.51 -0.70 9.49
C TRP A 111 6.46 -2.23 9.47
N TRP A 112 6.93 -2.86 8.40
CA TRP A 112 6.90 -4.32 8.27
C TRP A 112 8.25 -4.92 8.63
N GLU A 113 8.47 -5.13 9.92
CA GLU A 113 9.63 -5.88 10.44
C GLU A 113 9.48 -7.38 10.10
N HIS A 114 10.31 -7.88 9.15
CA HIS A 114 10.60 -9.32 8.86
C HIS A 114 9.59 -10.16 8.01
N PRO A 115 10.03 -11.23 7.29
CA PRO A 115 10.91 -11.23 6.12
C PRO A 115 10.14 -10.83 4.84
N ALA A 116 9.45 -9.68 4.82
CA ALA A 116 9.10 -9.08 3.55
C ALA A 116 10.41 -8.63 2.89
N ARG A 117 10.89 -9.34 1.85
CA ARG A 117 12.04 -8.86 1.06
C ARG A 117 11.61 -7.61 0.30
N VAL A 118 11.68 -6.46 0.95
CA VAL A 118 11.38 -5.17 0.34
C VAL A 118 12.56 -4.78 -0.56
N ARG A 119 12.40 -4.92 -1.88
CA ARG A 119 13.38 -4.51 -2.89
C ARG A 119 12.95 -3.17 -3.50
N GLY A 120 13.88 -2.22 -3.61
CA GLY A 120 13.67 -0.98 -4.35
C GLY A 120 14.53 -1.02 -5.61
N GLY A 121 13.93 -0.72 -6.76
CA GLY A 121 14.63 -0.57 -8.04
C GLY A 121 13.72 0.14 -9.04
N ASN A 122 14.27 1.09 -9.80
CA ASN A 122 13.56 1.71 -10.93
C ASN A 122 13.18 0.60 -11.91
N CYS A 123 11.88 0.28 -11.95
CA CYS A 123 11.30 -0.76 -12.79
C CYS A 123 11.88 -2.18 -12.56
N THR A 124 11.59 -2.80 -11.40
CA THR A 124 11.25 -4.23 -11.26
C THR A 124 10.92 -4.54 -9.79
N CYS A 125 9.67 -4.28 -9.35
CA CYS A 125 9.27 -4.60 -7.98
C CYS A 125 8.85 -6.07 -7.87
N SER A 126 9.65 -6.88 -7.17
CA SER A 126 9.33 -8.27 -6.83
C SER A 126 9.36 -8.44 -5.31
N ILE A 127 8.19 -8.76 -4.75
CA ILE A 127 8.04 -9.15 -3.35
C ILE A 127 7.95 -10.67 -3.28
N TRP A 128 8.91 -11.25 -2.56
CA TRP A 128 8.92 -12.67 -2.23
C TRP A 128 8.54 -12.82 -0.77
N THR A 129 7.46 -13.54 -0.50
CA THR A 129 7.25 -14.18 0.79
C THR A 129 7.87 -15.59 0.78
N CYS A 130 8.47 -15.92 1.92
CA CYS A 130 9.02 -17.21 2.34
C CYS A 130 10.48 -17.52 1.97
N ALA A 131 11.27 -17.81 3.01
CA ALA A 131 12.56 -18.46 2.93
C ALA A 131 12.38 -19.87 2.34
N ILE A 132 12.70 -20.02 1.06
CA ILE A 132 13.00 -21.33 0.49
C ILE A 132 14.29 -21.79 1.19
N ARG A 133 14.20 -22.66 2.20
CA ARG A 133 15.31 -23.60 2.45
C ARG A 133 15.52 -24.29 1.11
N ARG A 134 16.72 -24.16 0.54
CA ARG A 134 17.14 -24.99 -0.60
C ARG A 134 16.81 -26.43 -0.21
N ALA A 135 15.92 -27.08 -0.97
CA ALA A 135 15.87 -28.52 -0.95
C ALA A 135 17.29 -28.98 -1.30
N SER A 136 17.96 -29.61 -0.35
CA SER A 136 19.17 -30.38 -0.62
C SER A 136 18.81 -31.39 -1.71
N PRO A 137 19.61 -31.52 -2.78
CA PRO A 137 19.40 -32.59 -3.73
C PRO A 137 19.66 -33.90 -2.98
N GLN A 138 18.61 -34.68 -2.74
CA GLN A 138 18.78 -36.08 -2.42
C GLN A 138 19.15 -36.80 -3.72
N ARG A 139 20.44 -37.08 -3.87
CA ARG A 139 20.99 -38.25 -4.56
C ARG A 139 22.18 -38.74 -3.76
#